data_AF-A0A8I6WLG7-F1
#
_entry.id   AF-A0A8I6WLG7-F1
#
_cell.length_a   1.000
_cell.length_b   1.000
_cell.length_c   1.000
_cell.angle_alpha   90.00
_cell.angle_beta   90.00
_cell.angle_gamma   90.00
#
_symmetry.space_group_name_H-M   'P 1'
#
loop_
_entity.id
_entity.type
_entity.pdbx_description
1 polymer ?
#
loop_
_entity_poly.entity_id
_entity_poly.type
_entity_poly.pdbx_seq_one_letter_code
_entity_poly.pdbx_strand_id
1 'polypeptide(L)'
;MASSKSQCRSGWPDLPPDLLGIVLHRLPSLVDRVHLRAVCHAWRSSARLHPLPPVQLPWIVFGDGTLLDVTNNAAHRVRLPDDDASYYSAGENMLFVMHDDGRCSLMDAFSGAMTPQPELAALLRDYKIDPHDGNYKRRIEKVVVSMSPAIPVIAVLTSDCRVFVSTRRQGGEINSCLVLSELSIVDIALFQGKIYGVSPDEELLGFELGNGRLRKPTPAGVKPDVVSGVTQIEGARAQNSMGSLDSYIRYRIQKRFPDSVARLYLVESNDKLLMVKRWVRWNMRDTMAMRGGPGYKRMDRTLRLEVFEADLGDGRPRVGRWKKVDDLGGRAIFVCARCSKSAPAGDGVRQDSIYFLRHHLARKPADGSLGDSGVYDMRHKTITSLLPEASLPAPLAWDSPRFPTWFFPVEN
;
A
#
# COMPACT_ATOMS: atom_id res chain seq x y z
N MET A 1 5.69 -63.32 -25.87
CA MET A 1 5.01 -62.70 -24.71
C MET A 1 5.82 -61.49 -24.27
N ALA A 2 5.41 -60.29 -24.68
CA ALA A 2 6.00 -59.05 -24.20
C ALA A 2 5.13 -58.52 -23.06
N SER A 3 5.73 -58.37 -21.88
CA SER A 3 5.08 -57.84 -20.68
C SER A 3 4.71 -56.37 -20.88
N SER A 4 3.40 -56.06 -20.83
CA SER A 4 2.91 -54.69 -20.84
C SER A 4 3.27 -54.03 -19.52
N LYS A 5 4.21 -53.08 -19.55
CA LYS A 5 4.42 -52.15 -18.43
C LYS A 5 3.14 -51.36 -18.22
N SER A 6 2.38 -51.68 -17.17
CA SER A 6 1.32 -50.82 -16.65
C SER A 6 1.98 -49.53 -16.16
N GLN A 7 1.98 -48.49 -17.00
CA GLN A 7 2.22 -47.13 -16.53
C GLN A 7 1.12 -46.82 -15.51
N CYS A 8 1.48 -46.77 -14.22
CA CYS A 8 0.67 -46.12 -13.20
C CYS A 8 0.46 -44.67 -13.65
N ARG A 9 -0.64 -44.40 -14.34
CA ARG A 9 -1.16 -43.04 -14.47
C ARG A 9 -1.52 -42.61 -13.05
N SER A 10 -0.95 -41.50 -12.60
CA SER A 10 -1.37 -40.90 -11.34
C SER A 10 -2.88 -40.70 -11.38
N GLY A 11 -3.64 -41.24 -10.42
CA GLY A 11 -5.10 -41.09 -10.35
C GLY A 11 -5.56 -39.69 -9.92
N TRP A 12 -4.62 -38.78 -9.70
CA TRP A 12 -4.90 -37.41 -9.26
C TRP A 12 -5.74 -36.59 -10.24
N PRO A 13 -5.55 -36.63 -11.58
CA PRO A 13 -6.42 -35.94 -12.54
C PRO A 13 -7.88 -36.38 -12.49
N ASP A 14 -8.16 -37.58 -11.97
CA ASP A 14 -9.50 -38.18 -11.90
C ASP A 14 -10.26 -37.82 -10.60
N LEU A 15 -9.70 -36.95 -9.74
CA LEU A 15 -10.36 -36.51 -8.52
C LEU A 15 -11.68 -35.78 -8.86
N PRO A 16 -12.83 -36.23 -8.32
CA PRO A 16 -14.12 -35.58 -8.53
C PRO A 16 -14.09 -34.09 -8.15
N PRO A 17 -14.69 -33.19 -8.95
CA PRO A 17 -14.71 -31.75 -8.68
C PRO A 17 -15.19 -31.40 -7.27
N ASP A 18 -16.25 -32.05 -6.79
CA ASP A 18 -16.82 -31.80 -5.46
C ASP A 18 -15.82 -32.07 -4.32
N LEU A 19 -15.02 -33.13 -4.44
CA LEU A 19 -13.99 -33.46 -3.46
C LEU A 19 -12.85 -32.45 -3.50
N LEU A 20 -12.44 -32.03 -4.71
CA LEU A 20 -11.46 -30.95 -4.87
C LEU A 20 -11.97 -29.64 -4.25
N GLY A 21 -13.25 -29.34 -4.42
CA GLY A 21 -13.93 -28.21 -3.78
C GLY A 21 -13.84 -28.26 -2.26
N ILE A 22 -14.10 -29.42 -1.64
CA ILE A 22 -13.98 -29.59 -0.18
C ILE A 22 -12.54 -29.37 0.29
N VAL A 23 -11.55 -29.93 -0.43
CA VAL A 23 -10.14 -29.72 -0.10
C VAL A 23 -9.79 -28.24 -0.17
N LEU A 24 -10.18 -27.55 -1.26
CA LEU A 24 -9.98 -26.12 -1.44
C LEU A 24 -10.57 -25.27 -0.31
N HIS A 25 -11.78 -25.58 0.15
CA HIS A 25 -12.43 -24.86 1.26
C HIS A 25 -11.74 -25.07 2.61
N ARG A 26 -10.95 -26.15 2.74
CA ARG A 26 -10.19 -26.47 3.96
C ARG A 26 -8.77 -25.91 3.95
N LEU A 27 -8.31 -25.32 2.85
CA LEU A 27 -7.01 -24.67 2.78
C LEU A 27 -7.14 -23.19 3.18
N PRO A 28 -6.66 -22.79 4.38
CA PRO A 28 -6.70 -21.39 4.81
C PRO A 28 -5.65 -20.53 4.09
N SER A 29 -4.55 -21.14 3.62
CA SER A 29 -3.47 -20.46 2.91
C SER A 29 -3.81 -20.23 1.43
N LEU A 30 -3.72 -18.98 0.97
CA LEU A 30 -3.84 -18.63 -0.44
C LEU A 30 -2.80 -19.38 -1.30
N VAL A 31 -1.58 -19.53 -0.79
CA VAL A 31 -0.52 -20.22 -1.53
C VAL A 31 -0.86 -21.69 -1.75
N ASP A 32 -1.43 -22.36 -0.76
CA ASP A 32 -1.84 -23.75 -0.91
C ASP A 32 -2.97 -23.89 -1.92
N ARG A 33 -3.91 -22.94 -1.95
CA ARG A 33 -4.97 -22.88 -2.99
C ARG A 33 -4.39 -22.68 -4.38
N VAL A 34 -3.42 -21.77 -4.54
CA VAL A 34 -2.73 -21.52 -5.82
C VAL A 34 -1.94 -22.75 -6.26
N HIS A 35 -1.19 -23.38 -5.36
CA HIS A 35 -0.43 -24.60 -5.66
C HIS A 35 -1.35 -25.75 -6.06
N LEU A 36 -2.48 -25.94 -5.36
CA LEU A 36 -3.49 -26.93 -5.70
C LEU A 36 -4.04 -26.69 -7.12
N ARG A 37 -4.35 -25.43 -7.48
CA ARG A 37 -4.77 -25.05 -8.85
C ARG A 37 -3.66 -25.24 -9.91
N ALA A 38 -2.40 -25.34 -9.49
CA ALA A 38 -1.26 -25.50 -10.38
C ALA A 38 -0.88 -26.97 -10.65
N VAL A 39 -1.47 -27.94 -9.95
CA VAL A 39 -1.12 -29.38 -10.07
C VAL A 39 -1.34 -29.91 -11.49
N CYS A 40 -2.51 -29.68 -12.07
CA CYS A 40 -2.81 -30.05 -13.45
C CYS A 40 -3.95 -29.22 -14.05
N HIS A 41 -4.17 -29.31 -15.36
CA HIS A 41 -5.24 -28.57 -16.04
C HIS A 41 -6.64 -28.94 -15.51
N ALA A 42 -6.91 -30.23 -15.24
CA ALA A 42 -8.19 -30.69 -14.70
C ALA A 42 -8.49 -30.05 -13.33
N TRP A 43 -7.50 -29.99 -12.44
CA TRP A 43 -7.64 -29.35 -11.12
C TRP A 43 -7.83 -27.85 -11.24
N ARG A 44 -7.10 -27.19 -12.14
CA ARG A 44 -7.30 -25.76 -12.43
C ARG A 44 -8.72 -25.47 -12.90
N SER A 45 -9.25 -26.30 -13.80
CA SER A 45 -10.61 -26.16 -14.32
C SER A 45 -11.66 -26.42 -13.23
N SER A 46 -11.53 -27.52 -12.47
CA SER A 46 -12.46 -27.86 -11.39
C SER A 46 -12.44 -26.84 -10.25
N ALA A 47 -11.26 -26.33 -9.88
CA ALA A 47 -11.14 -25.30 -8.85
C ALA A 47 -11.88 -24.00 -9.21
N ARG A 48 -11.95 -23.64 -10.50
CA ARG A 48 -12.72 -22.48 -10.97
C ARG A 48 -14.23 -22.63 -10.79
N LEU A 49 -14.73 -23.86 -10.66
CA LEU A 49 -16.15 -24.15 -10.39
C LEU A 49 -16.51 -23.96 -8.91
N HIS A 50 -15.52 -23.85 -8.02
CA HIS A 50 -15.70 -23.65 -6.60
C HIS A 50 -15.14 -22.28 -6.17
N PRO A 51 -15.88 -21.19 -6.41
CA PRO A 51 -15.47 -19.86 -5.95
C PRO A 51 -15.36 -19.87 -4.43
N LEU A 52 -14.17 -19.54 -3.92
CA LEU A 52 -13.91 -19.45 -2.49
C LEU A 52 -14.11 -18.01 -2.02
N PRO A 53 -14.46 -17.78 -0.74
CA PRO A 53 -14.35 -16.45 -0.17
C PRO A 53 -12.89 -15.98 -0.32
N PRO A 54 -12.66 -14.73 -0.78
CA PRO A 54 -11.32 -14.21 -1.00
C PRO A 54 -10.56 -14.21 0.33
N VAL A 55 -9.44 -14.93 0.35
CA VAL A 55 -8.51 -14.88 1.49
C VAL A 55 -7.83 -13.53 1.47
N GLN A 56 -8.27 -12.60 2.30
CA GLN A 56 -7.67 -11.27 2.43
C GLN A 56 -6.53 -11.27 3.46
N LEU A 57 -5.65 -12.28 3.40
CA LEU A 57 -4.55 -12.36 4.34
C LEU A 57 -3.48 -11.32 3.94
N PRO A 58 -3.12 -10.40 4.85
CA PRO A 58 -2.12 -9.38 4.58
C PRO A 58 -0.74 -10.03 4.48
N TRP A 59 -0.09 -9.85 3.34
CA TRP A 59 1.31 -10.21 3.17
C TRP A 59 2.20 -8.98 3.29
N ILE A 60 3.45 -9.22 3.65
CA ILE A 60 4.51 -8.21 3.64
C ILE A 60 5.38 -8.48 2.42
N VAL A 61 5.37 -7.56 1.45
CA VAL A 61 6.27 -7.61 0.29
C VAL A 61 7.58 -6.92 0.65
N PHE A 62 8.68 -7.63 0.41
CA PHE A 62 10.04 -7.15 0.50
C PHE A 62 10.57 -6.70 -0.86
N GLY A 63 11.53 -5.77 -0.87
CA GLY A 63 12.06 -5.17 -2.10
C GLY A 63 12.86 -6.11 -3.00
N ASP A 64 13.09 -7.36 -2.56
CA ASP A 64 13.70 -8.47 -3.29
C ASP A 64 12.67 -9.47 -3.84
N GLY A 65 11.36 -9.17 -3.71
CA GLY A 65 10.28 -10.05 -4.16
C GLY A 65 9.89 -11.13 -3.17
N THR A 66 10.47 -11.15 -1.97
CA THR A 66 10.02 -12.04 -0.90
C THR A 66 8.67 -11.54 -0.36
N LEU A 67 7.72 -12.45 -0.22
CA LEU A 67 6.42 -12.25 0.40
C LEU A 67 6.39 -13.00 1.72
N LEU A 68 6.12 -12.30 2.81
CA LEU A 68 5.93 -12.92 4.11
C LEU A 68 4.45 -12.93 4.47
N ASP A 69 3.91 -14.14 4.61
CA ASP A 69 2.63 -14.40 5.22
C ASP A 69 2.78 -14.32 6.74
N VAL A 70 2.34 -13.20 7.31
CA VAL A 70 2.42 -12.92 8.74
C VAL A 70 1.55 -13.87 9.57
N THR A 71 0.48 -14.40 8.98
CA THR A 71 -0.49 -15.24 9.68
C THR A 71 -0.06 -16.70 9.73
N ASN A 72 0.54 -17.20 8.66
CA ASN A 72 0.99 -18.60 8.54
C ASN A 72 2.49 -18.78 8.82
N ASN A 73 3.21 -17.69 9.11
CA ASN A 73 4.67 -17.68 9.27
C ASN A 73 5.40 -18.33 8.09
N ALA A 74 4.93 -18.08 6.88
CA ALA A 74 5.44 -18.64 5.64
C ALA A 74 6.06 -17.55 4.78
N ALA A 75 7.18 -17.86 4.12
CA ALA A 75 7.80 -16.97 3.15
C ALA A 75 7.70 -17.57 1.75
N HIS A 76 7.31 -16.74 0.79
CA HIS A 76 7.16 -17.08 -0.62
C HIS A 76 8.01 -16.13 -1.44
N ARG A 77 8.44 -16.54 -2.64
CA ARG A 77 9.15 -15.65 -3.58
C ARG A 77 8.28 -15.41 -4.80
N VAL A 78 8.06 -14.15 -5.13
CA VAL A 78 7.52 -13.75 -6.44
C VAL A 78 8.69 -13.47 -7.35
N ARG A 79 8.58 -13.93 -8.61
CA ARG A 79 9.52 -13.56 -9.65
C ARG A 79 9.25 -12.11 -10.02
N LEU A 80 10.06 -11.20 -9.49
CA LEU A 80 10.10 -9.82 -9.95
C LEU A 80 10.91 -9.79 -11.26
N PRO A 81 10.38 -9.21 -12.35
CA PRO A 81 10.98 -9.29 -13.68
C PRO A 81 12.31 -8.55 -13.82
N ASP A 82 12.58 -7.59 -12.93
CA ASP A 82 13.69 -6.64 -13.05
C ASP A 82 14.24 -6.33 -11.66
N ASP A 83 15.48 -6.76 -11.38
CA ASP A 83 16.12 -6.58 -10.08
C ASP A 83 16.37 -5.10 -9.76
N ASP A 84 16.53 -4.29 -10.79
CA ASP A 84 16.84 -2.87 -10.69
C ASP A 84 15.57 -1.98 -10.58
N ALA A 85 14.38 -2.50 -10.93
CA ALA A 85 13.14 -1.72 -10.84
C ALA A 85 12.62 -1.54 -9.41
N SER A 86 11.89 -0.45 -9.15
CA SER A 86 11.21 -0.14 -7.89
C SER A 86 9.74 -0.57 -7.91
N TYR A 87 9.34 -1.35 -6.91
CA TYR A 87 8.00 -1.94 -6.80
C TYR A 87 7.20 -1.31 -5.64
N TYR A 88 5.97 -0.91 -5.93
CA TYR A 88 5.06 -0.28 -4.98
C TYR A 88 3.73 -1.04 -4.96
N SER A 89 3.27 -1.44 -3.77
CA SER A 89 1.92 -1.98 -3.61
C SER A 89 0.91 -0.95 -4.05
N ALA A 90 0.06 -1.31 -5.00
CA ALA A 90 -0.85 -0.39 -5.69
C ALA A 90 -2.33 -0.72 -5.45
N GLY A 91 -2.59 -1.71 -4.59
CA GLY A 91 -3.92 -2.23 -4.26
C GLY A 91 -4.12 -3.65 -4.79
N GLU A 92 -4.77 -4.50 -3.99
CA GLU A 92 -5.07 -5.89 -4.33
C GLU A 92 -3.83 -6.65 -4.84
N ASN A 93 -3.93 -7.26 -6.03
CA ASN A 93 -2.84 -8.00 -6.69
C ASN A 93 -1.86 -7.12 -7.47
N MET A 94 -2.06 -5.80 -7.48
CA MET A 94 -1.34 -4.91 -8.39
C MET A 94 -0.10 -4.30 -7.74
N LEU A 95 1.01 -4.34 -8.47
CA LEU A 95 2.24 -3.64 -8.19
C LEU A 95 2.45 -2.54 -9.23
N PHE A 96 2.72 -1.33 -8.77
CA PHE A 96 3.24 -0.28 -9.63
C PHE A 96 4.76 -0.42 -9.69
N VAL A 97 5.29 -0.50 -10.90
CA VAL A 97 6.70 -0.73 -11.19
C VAL A 97 7.26 0.53 -11.84
N MET A 98 8.33 1.07 -11.27
CA MET A 98 9.11 2.15 -11.85
C MET A 98 10.51 1.64 -12.15
N HIS A 99 10.84 1.57 -13.43
CA HIS A 99 12.15 1.12 -13.92
C HIS A 99 13.18 2.25 -13.81
N ASP A 100 14.47 1.89 -13.83
CA ASP A 100 15.59 2.85 -13.72
C ASP A 100 15.66 3.88 -14.86
N ASP A 101 15.14 3.52 -16.04
CA ASP A 101 14.98 4.44 -17.18
C ASP A 101 13.76 5.37 -17.04
N GLY A 102 13.07 5.31 -15.91
CA GLY A 102 11.88 6.08 -15.57
C GLY A 102 10.61 5.61 -16.28
N ARG A 103 10.62 4.47 -16.98
CA ARG A 103 9.37 3.84 -17.45
C ARG A 103 8.55 3.37 -16.24
N CYS A 104 7.24 3.43 -16.39
CA CYS A 104 6.29 2.99 -15.37
C CYS A 104 5.37 1.92 -15.96
N SER A 105 5.08 0.89 -15.17
CA SER A 105 4.19 -0.22 -15.54
C SER A 105 3.32 -0.60 -14.36
N LEU A 106 2.13 -1.12 -14.64
CA LEU A 106 1.29 -1.76 -13.66
C LEU A 106 1.35 -3.27 -13.88
N MET A 107 1.76 -4.01 -12.87
CA MET A 107 2.01 -5.45 -12.90
C MET A 107 0.99 -6.18 -12.02
N ASP A 108 0.34 -7.22 -12.53
CA ASP A 108 -0.35 -8.18 -11.69
C ASP A 108 0.68 -9.16 -11.09
N ALA A 109 0.73 -9.25 -9.76
CA ALA A 109 1.80 -9.95 -9.05
C ALA A 109 1.79 -11.48 -9.26
N PHE A 110 0.65 -12.07 -9.63
CA PHE A 110 0.50 -13.53 -9.76
C PHE A 110 0.65 -14.01 -11.20
N SER A 111 0.04 -13.31 -12.16
CA SER A 111 0.16 -13.62 -13.59
C SER A 111 1.43 -13.05 -14.20
N GLY A 112 2.03 -12.02 -13.58
CA GLY A 112 3.15 -11.27 -14.14
C GLY A 112 2.77 -10.40 -15.34
N ALA A 113 1.48 -10.26 -15.65
CA ALA A 113 1.02 -9.43 -16.75
C ALA A 113 1.35 -7.95 -16.44
N MET A 114 2.04 -7.30 -17.37
CA MET A 114 2.47 -5.91 -17.23
C MET A 114 1.76 -5.01 -18.25
N THR A 115 1.25 -3.88 -17.77
CA THR A 115 0.62 -2.84 -18.60
C THR A 115 1.38 -1.52 -18.47
N PRO A 116 2.03 -1.03 -19.53
CA PRO A 116 2.82 0.20 -19.46
C PRO A 116 1.96 1.43 -19.20
N GLN A 117 2.53 2.42 -18.51
CA GLN A 117 1.91 3.70 -18.15
C GLN A 117 2.76 4.87 -18.71
N PRO A 118 2.78 5.07 -20.04
CA PRO A 118 3.73 5.99 -20.68
C PRO A 118 3.47 7.46 -20.35
N GLU A 119 2.20 7.90 -20.25
CA GLU A 119 1.88 9.30 -19.92
C GLU A 119 2.24 9.65 -18.47
N LEU A 120 1.95 8.73 -17.54
CA LEU A 120 2.34 8.88 -16.14
C LEU A 120 3.88 8.88 -16.01
N ALA A 121 4.57 7.99 -16.73
CA ALA A 121 6.04 7.96 -16.76
C ALA A 121 6.65 9.28 -17.28
N ALA A 122 6.10 9.83 -18.37
CA ALA A 122 6.55 11.12 -18.89
C ALA A 122 6.37 12.25 -17.86
N LEU A 123 5.23 12.25 -17.15
CA LEU A 123 4.93 13.24 -16.12
C LEU A 123 5.85 13.13 -14.90
N LEU A 124 6.07 11.93 -14.37
CA LEU A 124 6.96 11.72 -13.24
C LEU A 124 8.42 12.09 -13.58
N ARG A 125 8.87 11.83 -14.81
CA ARG A 125 10.19 12.26 -15.29
C ARG A 125 10.34 13.77 -15.38
N ASP A 126 9.32 14.50 -15.87
CA ASP A 126 9.36 15.97 -15.93
C ASP A 126 9.52 16.60 -14.55
N TYR A 127 8.88 16.00 -13.54
CA TYR A 127 8.99 16.42 -12.14
C TYR A 127 10.21 15.86 -11.42
N LYS A 128 11.10 15.16 -12.16
CA LYS A 128 12.36 14.59 -11.67
C LYS A 128 12.15 13.66 -10.46
N ILE A 129 11.10 12.85 -10.51
CA ILE A 129 10.88 11.77 -9.55
C ILE A 129 11.93 10.70 -9.82
N ASP A 130 12.69 10.34 -8.80
CA ASP A 130 13.77 9.37 -8.86
C ASP A 130 13.20 7.95 -8.88
N PRO A 131 13.58 7.12 -9.88
CA PRO A 131 13.28 5.70 -9.86
C PRO A 131 14.01 4.96 -8.74
N HIS A 132 15.13 5.51 -8.28
CA HIS A 132 15.88 4.99 -7.15
C HIS A 132 15.34 5.64 -5.87
N ASP A 133 15.04 4.85 -4.84
CA ASP A 133 14.61 5.37 -3.52
C ASP A 133 15.82 5.94 -2.74
N GLY A 134 16.53 6.90 -3.35
CA GLY A 134 17.74 7.52 -2.83
C GLY A 134 17.45 8.61 -1.80
N ASN A 135 18.36 8.76 -0.83
CA ASN A 135 18.16 9.61 0.37
C ASN A 135 17.94 11.11 0.12
N TYR A 136 18.20 11.63 -1.09
CA TYR A 136 18.22 13.06 -1.36
C TYR A 136 17.46 13.49 -2.63
N LYS A 137 16.65 12.60 -3.23
CA LYS A 137 15.86 12.91 -4.43
C LYS A 137 14.36 12.70 -4.18
N ARG A 138 13.52 13.32 -5.01
CA ARG A 138 12.06 13.20 -4.93
C ARG A 138 11.68 11.76 -5.23
N ARG A 139 10.94 11.09 -4.36
CA ARG A 139 10.56 9.68 -4.52
C ARG A 139 9.05 9.49 -4.43
N ILE A 140 8.59 8.32 -4.82
CA ILE A 140 7.21 7.89 -4.58
C ILE A 140 7.06 7.47 -3.11
N GLU A 141 6.07 8.03 -2.44
CA GLU A 141 5.68 7.64 -1.08
C GLU A 141 4.53 6.64 -1.10
N LYS A 142 3.52 6.80 -1.96
CA LYS A 142 2.36 5.90 -2.03
C LYS A 142 1.76 5.86 -3.43
N VAL A 143 1.25 4.70 -3.82
CA VAL A 143 0.47 4.51 -5.05
C VAL A 143 -0.88 3.90 -4.71
N VAL A 144 -1.95 4.44 -5.29
CA VAL A 144 -3.30 3.86 -5.18
C VAL A 144 -3.89 3.70 -6.58
N VAL A 145 -4.50 2.55 -6.85
CA VAL A 145 -5.09 2.24 -8.15
C VAL A 145 -6.55 1.86 -7.99
N SER A 146 -7.42 2.51 -8.76
CA SER A 146 -8.86 2.25 -8.77
C SER A 146 -9.17 1.10 -9.70
N MET A 147 -9.64 -0.02 -9.14
CA MET A 147 -10.11 -1.19 -9.91
C MET A 147 -11.52 -0.98 -10.51
N SER A 148 -12.19 0.13 -10.21
CA SER A 148 -13.52 0.41 -10.76
C SER A 148 -13.46 0.65 -12.26
N PRO A 149 -14.30 -0.03 -13.07
CA PRO A 149 -14.38 0.21 -14.51
C PRO A 149 -14.97 1.60 -14.83
N ALA A 150 -15.71 2.21 -13.90
CA ALA A 150 -16.29 3.54 -14.10
C ALA A 150 -15.21 4.64 -14.11
N ILE A 151 -14.17 4.50 -13.27
CA ILE A 151 -13.09 5.48 -13.15
C ILE A 151 -11.78 4.73 -12.86
N PRO A 152 -11.13 4.15 -13.89
CA PRO A 152 -9.91 3.39 -13.70
C PRO A 152 -8.73 4.37 -13.67
N VAL A 153 -8.18 4.65 -12.48
CA VAL A 153 -7.09 5.63 -12.28
C VAL A 153 -5.94 5.09 -11.46
N ILE A 154 -4.76 5.69 -11.66
CA ILE A 154 -3.55 5.53 -10.84
C ILE A 154 -3.27 6.89 -10.22
N ALA A 155 -3.16 6.97 -8.90
CA ALA A 155 -2.69 8.16 -8.20
C ALA A 155 -1.39 7.86 -7.44
N VAL A 156 -0.42 8.74 -7.57
CA VAL A 156 0.94 8.63 -7.03
C VAL A 156 1.21 9.83 -6.14
N LEU A 157 1.45 9.59 -4.86
CA LEU A 157 1.92 10.58 -3.89
C LEU A 157 3.44 10.55 -3.83
N THR A 158 4.06 11.72 -3.84
CA THR A 158 5.52 11.87 -3.79
C THR A 158 6.00 12.54 -2.51
N SER A 159 7.30 12.40 -2.21
CA SER A 159 7.92 12.90 -0.98
C SER A 159 7.93 14.43 -0.83
N ASP A 160 7.67 15.16 -1.92
CA ASP A 160 7.44 16.61 -1.94
C ASP A 160 5.94 16.97 -1.82
N CYS A 161 5.12 16.04 -1.32
CA CYS A 161 3.70 16.22 -1.00
C CYS A 161 2.81 16.53 -2.22
N ARG A 162 3.24 16.15 -3.43
CA ARG A 162 2.46 16.28 -4.66
C ARG A 162 1.73 14.99 -5.00
N VAL A 163 0.59 15.13 -5.67
CA VAL A 163 -0.18 13.98 -6.18
C VAL A 163 -0.25 14.05 -7.70
N PHE A 164 0.20 12.97 -8.34
CA PHE A 164 0.10 12.76 -9.78
C PHE A 164 -1.01 11.76 -10.04
N VAL A 165 -1.92 12.07 -10.95
CA VAL A 165 -3.01 11.15 -11.31
C VAL A 165 -2.97 10.89 -12.80
N SER A 166 -3.20 9.64 -13.19
CA SER A 166 -3.37 9.19 -14.56
C SER A 166 -4.62 8.33 -14.67
N THR A 167 -5.41 8.51 -15.73
CA THR A 167 -6.43 7.53 -16.10
C THR A 167 -5.80 6.23 -16.60
N ARG A 168 -6.61 5.18 -16.73
CA ARG A 168 -6.28 3.89 -17.34
C ARG A 168 -7.34 3.56 -18.40
N ARG A 169 -7.35 4.31 -19.50
CA ARG A 169 -8.37 4.15 -20.54
C ARG A 169 -8.15 2.85 -21.30
N GLN A 170 -9.24 2.20 -21.71
CA GLN A 170 -9.17 1.00 -22.56
C GLN A 170 -8.89 1.40 -24.02
N GLY A 171 -8.24 0.54 -24.80
CA GLY A 171 -8.24 0.64 -26.27
C GLY A 171 -7.19 1.57 -26.91
N GLY A 172 -6.02 1.78 -26.29
CA GLY A 172 -4.94 2.57 -26.90
C GLY A 172 -5.17 4.08 -26.90
N GLU A 173 -6.21 4.55 -26.21
CA GLU A 173 -6.41 5.97 -25.92
C GLU A 173 -5.33 6.50 -24.99
N ILE A 174 -4.94 7.77 -25.21
CA ILE A 174 -3.98 8.48 -24.38
C ILE A 174 -4.58 8.72 -23.00
N ASN A 175 -3.82 8.41 -21.95
CA ASN A 175 -4.27 8.68 -20.60
C ASN A 175 -4.35 10.19 -20.33
N SER A 176 -5.43 10.58 -19.66
CA SER A 176 -5.56 11.91 -19.09
C SER A 176 -4.76 11.96 -17.80
N CYS A 177 -3.90 12.97 -17.64
CA CYS A 177 -3.10 13.15 -16.44
C CYS A 177 -3.42 14.47 -15.73
N LEU A 178 -3.18 14.49 -14.42
CA LEU A 178 -3.40 15.61 -13.52
C LEU A 178 -2.24 15.71 -12.52
N VAL A 179 -1.85 16.93 -12.15
CA VAL A 179 -0.91 17.15 -11.04
C VAL A 179 -1.54 18.09 -10.02
N LEU A 180 -1.62 17.64 -8.78
CA LEU A 180 -1.99 18.45 -7.62
C LEU A 180 -0.70 19.00 -7.01
N SER A 181 -0.31 20.22 -7.42
CA SER A 181 0.94 20.87 -6.98
C SER A 181 0.75 21.98 -5.95
N GLU A 182 -0.46 22.56 -5.85
CA GLU A 182 -0.75 23.70 -4.98
C GLU A 182 -1.18 23.28 -3.56
N LEU A 183 -1.40 21.98 -3.36
CA LEU A 183 -1.87 21.42 -2.10
C LEU A 183 -0.77 20.54 -1.50
N SER A 184 -0.46 20.74 -0.23
CA SER A 184 0.43 19.83 0.51
C SER A 184 -0.38 18.65 1.02
N ILE A 185 -0.16 17.48 0.42
CA ILE A 185 -0.83 16.23 0.76
C ILE A 185 0.16 15.28 1.43
N VAL A 186 -0.22 14.69 2.57
CA VAL A 186 0.64 13.74 3.32
C VAL A 186 0.21 12.28 3.16
N ASP A 187 -1.05 12.03 2.83
CA ASP A 187 -1.52 10.71 2.41
C ASP A 187 -2.71 10.80 1.45
N ILE A 188 -2.92 9.75 0.65
CA ILE A 188 -4.02 9.62 -0.31
C ILE A 188 -4.77 8.30 -0.17
N ALA A 189 -6.06 8.29 -0.50
CA ALA A 189 -6.88 7.09 -0.63
C ALA A 189 -7.92 7.23 -1.75
N LEU A 190 -8.39 6.09 -2.26
CA LEU A 190 -9.54 6.00 -3.15
C LEU A 190 -10.77 5.63 -2.32
N PHE A 191 -11.86 6.37 -2.51
CA PHE A 191 -13.11 6.12 -1.81
C PHE A 191 -14.28 6.53 -2.71
N GLN A 192 -15.24 5.62 -2.90
CA GLN A 192 -16.45 5.85 -3.73
C GLN A 192 -16.15 6.47 -5.12
N GLY A 193 -15.09 6.00 -5.77
CA GLY A 193 -14.70 6.46 -7.11
C GLY A 193 -13.99 7.82 -7.16
N LYS A 194 -13.75 8.47 -6.02
CA LYS A 194 -13.00 9.73 -5.91
C LYS A 194 -11.65 9.50 -5.24
N ILE A 195 -10.71 10.43 -5.49
CA ILE A 195 -9.44 10.46 -4.78
C ILE A 195 -9.59 11.43 -3.63
N TYR A 196 -9.20 11.01 -2.44
CA TYR A 196 -9.11 11.86 -1.27
C TYR A 196 -7.65 11.99 -0.85
N GLY A 197 -7.26 13.19 -0.44
CA GLY A 197 -5.98 13.47 0.19
C GLY A 197 -6.19 14.08 1.56
N VAL A 198 -5.23 13.88 2.46
CA VAL A 198 -5.21 14.57 3.76
C VAL A 198 -3.98 15.48 3.83
N SER A 199 -4.17 16.70 4.33
CA SER A 199 -3.09 17.67 4.53
C SER A 199 -2.37 17.47 5.87
N PRO A 200 -1.19 18.10 6.08
CA PRO A 200 -0.53 18.12 7.39
C PRO A 200 -1.41 18.68 8.53
N ASP A 201 -2.35 19.57 8.20
CA ASP A 201 -3.29 20.19 9.13
C ASP A 201 -4.55 19.34 9.37
N GLU A 202 -4.51 18.07 8.96
CA GLU A 202 -5.61 17.09 9.05
C GLU A 202 -6.84 17.50 8.22
N GLU A 203 -6.63 18.32 7.18
CA GLU A 203 -7.70 18.71 6.26
C GLU A 203 -7.96 17.61 5.24
N LEU A 204 -9.21 17.13 5.17
CA LEU A 204 -9.62 16.19 4.13
C LEU A 204 -9.96 16.96 2.84
N LEU A 205 -9.36 16.54 1.73
CA LEU A 205 -9.48 17.15 0.42
C LEU A 205 -9.98 16.10 -0.57
N GLY A 206 -11.14 16.34 -1.17
CA GLY A 206 -11.69 15.50 -2.23
C GLY A 206 -11.33 16.02 -3.61
N PHE A 207 -10.98 15.11 -4.52
CA PHE A 207 -10.62 15.41 -5.90
C PHE A 207 -11.51 14.63 -6.86
N GLU A 208 -12.16 15.34 -7.78
CA GLU A 208 -12.78 14.75 -8.96
C GLU A 208 -11.85 14.90 -10.16
N LEU A 209 -11.86 13.89 -11.00
CA LEU A 209 -11.03 13.81 -12.21
C LEU A 209 -11.65 14.61 -13.37
N GLY A 210 -12.19 15.79 -13.08
CA GLY A 210 -12.76 16.70 -14.08
C GLY A 210 -11.67 17.43 -14.86
N ASN A 211 -11.84 17.54 -16.18
CA ASN A 211 -11.13 18.41 -17.13
C ASN A 211 -9.58 18.34 -17.22
N GLY A 212 -8.89 17.64 -16.31
CA GLY A 212 -7.45 17.43 -16.35
C GLY A 212 -7.07 16.45 -17.44
N ARG A 213 -6.39 16.92 -18.50
CA ARG A 213 -6.00 16.08 -19.65
C ARG A 213 -4.61 16.47 -20.15
N LEU A 214 -3.90 15.47 -20.65
CA LEU A 214 -2.72 15.66 -21.49
C LEU A 214 -3.21 16.13 -22.86
N ARG A 215 -2.74 17.28 -23.37
CA ARG A 215 -3.22 17.80 -24.67
C ARG A 215 -2.78 16.94 -25.87
N LYS A 216 -1.63 16.27 -25.77
CA LYS A 216 -1.04 15.40 -26.80
C LYS A 216 -0.10 14.39 -26.15
N PRO A 217 0.14 13.21 -26.75
CA PRO A 217 1.16 12.28 -26.26
C PRO A 217 2.47 13.02 -26.07
N THR A 218 3.13 12.78 -24.94
CA THR A 218 4.39 13.46 -24.64
C THR A 218 5.54 12.62 -25.15
N PRO A 219 6.34 13.10 -26.12
CA PRO A 219 7.54 12.40 -26.57
C PRO A 219 8.54 12.24 -25.43
N ALA A 220 9.43 11.25 -25.55
CA ALA A 220 10.49 11.05 -24.57
C ALA A 220 11.35 12.31 -24.41
N GLY A 221 11.58 12.73 -23.15
CA GLY A 221 12.40 13.90 -22.82
C GLY A 221 11.71 15.26 -22.96
N VAL A 222 10.43 15.30 -23.38
CA VAL A 222 9.67 16.55 -23.51
C VAL A 222 8.77 16.74 -22.29
N LYS A 223 8.62 17.99 -21.84
CA LYS A 223 7.69 18.35 -20.77
C LYS A 223 6.23 18.16 -21.24
N PRO A 224 5.38 17.42 -20.50
CA PRO A 224 3.98 17.23 -20.86
C PRO A 224 3.18 18.54 -20.74
N ASP A 225 2.36 18.83 -21.75
CA ASP A 225 1.41 19.95 -21.74
C ASP A 225 0.08 19.49 -21.11
N VAL A 226 -0.02 19.66 -19.80
CA VAL A 226 -1.17 19.26 -18.96
C VAL A 226 -2.01 20.49 -18.62
N VAL A 227 -3.31 20.42 -18.90
CA VAL A 227 -4.26 21.42 -18.38
C VAL A 227 -4.68 20.95 -16.99
N SER A 228 -4.30 21.70 -15.95
CA SER A 228 -4.76 21.42 -14.58
C SER A 228 -6.23 21.83 -14.45
N GLY A 229 -7.10 20.83 -14.27
CA GLY A 229 -8.52 21.01 -14.02
C GLY A 229 -8.87 20.68 -12.57
N VAL A 230 -8.08 21.14 -11.60
CA VAL A 230 -8.37 20.84 -10.19
C VAL A 230 -9.42 21.81 -9.70
N THR A 231 -10.65 21.34 -9.57
CA THR A 231 -11.58 21.98 -8.65
C THR A 231 -11.35 21.32 -7.29
N GLN A 232 -10.79 22.07 -6.35
CA GLN A 232 -10.89 21.70 -4.94
C GLN A 232 -12.39 21.69 -4.64
N ILE A 233 -12.94 20.51 -4.42
CA ILE A 233 -14.38 20.39 -4.24
C ILE A 233 -14.75 20.89 -2.83
N GLU A 234 -13.95 20.52 -1.83
CA GLU A 234 -14.23 20.76 -0.41
C GLU A 234 -12.96 20.61 0.47
N GLY A 235 -12.97 21.24 1.66
CA GLY A 235 -11.94 21.09 2.69
C GLY A 235 -12.56 21.08 4.10
N ALA A 236 -12.14 20.16 4.99
CA ALA A 236 -12.65 20.06 6.35
C ALA A 236 -11.55 19.99 7.41
N ARG A 237 -11.52 20.94 8.36
CA ARG A 237 -10.57 20.99 9.50
C ARG A 237 -11.03 20.17 10.70
N ALA A 238 -10.11 19.61 11.49
CA ALA A 238 -10.44 19.01 12.78
C ALA A 238 -10.72 20.08 13.86
N GLN A 239 -11.76 19.90 14.70
CA GLN A 239 -12.16 20.87 15.76
C GLN A 239 -11.12 21.06 16.88
N ASN A 240 -10.09 20.22 16.96
CA ASN A 240 -8.97 20.35 17.90
C ASN A 240 -7.64 20.76 17.23
N SER A 241 -7.71 21.32 16.00
CA SER A 241 -6.54 21.82 15.29
C SER A 241 -6.03 23.09 15.97
N MET A 242 -5.07 22.91 16.86
CA MET A 242 -4.33 24.01 17.45
C MET A 242 -3.36 24.58 16.40
N GLY A 243 -3.87 25.52 15.58
CA GLY A 243 -3.16 26.57 14.82
C GLY A 243 -2.17 26.17 13.71
N SER A 244 -2.55 26.49 12.46
CA SER A 244 -1.81 26.46 11.18
C SER A 244 -0.49 27.26 11.14
N LEU A 245 0.56 26.71 10.51
CA LEU A 245 1.28 27.33 9.37
C LEU A 245 2.35 26.37 8.75
N ASP A 246 2.19 26.08 7.47
CA ASP A 246 3.22 25.82 6.42
C ASP A 246 3.97 24.47 6.30
N SER A 247 3.18 23.44 5.99
CA SER A 247 3.14 22.64 4.74
C SER A 247 4.33 21.89 4.12
N TYR A 248 5.61 22.28 4.15
CA TYR A 248 6.55 21.65 3.20
C TYR A 248 7.44 20.53 3.75
N ILE A 249 7.92 20.59 5.00
CA ILE A 249 8.80 19.52 5.49
C ILE A 249 8.77 19.46 7.01
N ARG A 250 8.69 18.24 7.53
CA ARG A 250 9.36 17.78 8.75
C ARG A 250 10.85 18.17 8.90
N TYR A 251 11.41 19.09 8.13
CA TYR A 251 12.80 19.49 8.33
C TYR A 251 12.97 20.30 9.62
N ARG A 252 11.87 20.81 10.22
CA ARG A 252 11.87 21.55 11.49
C ARG A 252 10.73 21.15 12.45
N ILE A 253 10.78 19.92 12.96
CA ILE A 253 9.85 19.29 13.94
C ILE A 253 9.69 20.03 15.31
N GLN A 254 10.00 21.32 15.44
CA GLN A 254 10.46 21.85 16.72
C GLN A 254 9.43 22.53 17.66
N LYS A 255 8.17 22.80 17.30
CA LYS A 255 7.41 23.83 18.07
C LYS A 255 6.06 23.52 18.69
N ARG A 256 5.52 22.29 18.70
CA ARG A 256 4.24 22.05 19.42
C ARG A 256 4.14 20.82 20.33
N PHE A 257 4.92 19.78 20.09
CA PHE A 257 5.21 18.72 21.06
C PHE A 257 6.69 18.36 20.94
N PRO A 258 7.55 18.69 21.92
CA PRO A 258 9.00 18.49 21.78
C PRO A 258 9.38 17.02 21.53
N ASP A 259 8.53 16.08 21.99
CA ASP A 259 8.90 14.67 22.09
C ASP A 259 8.03 13.69 21.25
N SER A 260 7.17 14.17 20.35
CA SER A 260 6.40 13.26 19.47
C SER A 260 5.90 13.90 18.18
N VAL A 261 5.67 13.07 17.14
CA VAL A 261 5.13 13.48 15.84
C VAL A 261 4.02 12.52 15.39
N ALA A 262 2.97 13.05 14.78
CA ALA A 262 1.91 12.27 14.17
C ALA A 262 2.24 11.88 12.71
N ARG A 263 1.81 10.69 12.31
CA ARG A 263 1.72 10.22 10.91
C ARG A 263 0.25 9.98 10.61
N LEU A 264 -0.21 10.43 9.45
CA LEU A 264 -1.60 10.29 9.01
C LEU A 264 -1.66 9.26 7.90
N TYR A 265 -2.69 8.41 7.95
CA TYR A 265 -2.97 7.41 6.93
C TYR A 265 -4.47 7.43 6.61
N LEU A 266 -4.84 7.62 5.35
CA LEU A 266 -6.19 7.43 4.85
C LEU A 266 -6.41 5.97 4.46
N VAL A 267 -7.56 5.43 4.83
CA VAL A 267 -7.96 4.06 4.53
C VAL A 267 -9.47 3.98 4.29
N GLU A 268 -9.86 3.26 3.24
CA GLU A 268 -11.25 2.85 3.03
C GLU A 268 -11.52 1.57 3.83
N SER A 269 -12.65 1.54 4.54
CA SER A 269 -13.09 0.40 5.32
C SER A 269 -14.61 0.35 5.39
N ASN A 270 -15.22 -0.63 4.75
CA ASN A 270 -16.66 -0.91 4.81
C ASN A 270 -17.51 0.32 4.45
N ASP A 271 -17.26 0.90 3.28
CA ASP A 271 -17.93 2.11 2.79
C ASP A 271 -17.75 3.34 3.69
N LYS A 272 -16.71 3.35 4.52
CA LYS A 272 -16.28 4.51 5.30
C LYS A 272 -14.87 4.92 4.92
N LEU A 273 -14.63 6.22 4.93
CA LEU A 273 -13.30 6.80 4.82
C LEU A 273 -12.78 7.12 6.22
N LEU A 274 -11.67 6.49 6.60
CA LEU A 274 -11.05 6.63 7.91
C LEU A 274 -9.67 7.28 7.79
N MET A 275 -9.27 8.04 8.81
CA MET A 275 -7.92 8.52 9.05
C MET A 275 -7.35 7.82 10.28
N VAL A 276 -6.23 7.11 10.11
CA VAL A 276 -5.41 6.59 11.21
C VAL A 276 -4.30 7.59 11.53
N LYS A 277 -4.23 8.02 12.79
CA LYS A 277 -3.21 8.91 13.32
C LYS A 277 -2.27 8.11 14.22
N ARG A 278 -1.04 7.88 13.76
CA ARG A 278 0.02 7.18 14.51
C ARG A 278 0.96 8.17 15.18
N TRP A 279 0.98 8.17 16.50
CA TRP A 279 1.88 9.01 17.29
C TRP A 279 3.18 8.27 17.55
N VAL A 280 4.29 8.90 17.17
CA VAL A 280 5.63 8.33 17.26
C VAL A 280 6.48 9.23 18.14
N ARG A 281 7.24 8.64 19.07
CA ARG A 281 8.19 9.38 19.91
C ARG A 281 9.26 10.01 19.03
N TRP A 282 9.52 11.29 19.26
CA TRP A 282 10.57 12.06 18.62
C TRP A 282 11.52 12.60 19.69
N ASN A 283 12.82 12.67 19.43
CA ASN A 283 13.76 13.33 20.33
C ASN A 283 14.76 14.15 19.52
N MET A 284 14.67 15.48 19.62
CA MET A 284 15.52 16.39 18.85
C MET A 284 17.01 16.25 19.21
N ARG A 285 17.36 15.95 20.46
CA ARG A 285 18.77 15.80 20.89
C ARG A 285 19.42 14.56 20.27
N ASP A 286 18.66 13.47 20.15
CA ASP A 286 19.13 12.23 19.52
C ASP A 286 19.36 12.44 18.00
N THR A 287 18.52 13.25 17.35
CA THR A 287 18.65 13.58 15.92
C THR A 287 19.87 14.47 15.61
N MET A 288 20.25 15.39 16.51
CA MET A 288 21.41 16.28 16.27
C MET A 288 22.77 15.63 16.57
N ALA A 289 22.82 14.60 17.43
CA ALA A 289 24.02 13.82 17.69
C ALA A 289 24.46 12.95 16.47
N MET A 290 23.62 12.82 15.44
CA MET A 290 23.86 12.05 14.23
C MET A 290 24.93 12.63 13.27
N ARG A 291 25.49 13.82 13.56
CA ARG A 291 26.57 14.41 12.74
C ARG A 291 27.97 13.83 12.99
N GLY A 292 28.16 12.95 13.99
CA GLY A 292 29.51 12.64 14.49
C GLY A 292 29.88 11.18 14.81
N GLY A 293 29.10 10.15 14.51
CA GLY A 293 29.54 8.77 14.78
C GLY A 293 28.61 7.64 14.29
N PRO A 294 29.12 6.39 14.20
CA PRO A 294 28.32 5.23 13.80
C PRO A 294 27.52 4.75 15.01
N GLY A 295 26.27 5.22 15.14
CA GLY A 295 25.44 4.88 16.29
C GLY A 295 23.96 5.12 16.05
N TYR A 296 23.31 4.18 15.35
CA TYR A 296 21.85 4.07 15.29
C TYR A 296 21.31 3.71 16.68
N LYS A 297 21.11 4.68 17.56
CA LYS A 297 20.40 4.44 18.83
C LYS A 297 19.21 5.39 18.99
N ARG A 298 18.04 4.75 19.10
CA ARG A 298 16.69 5.25 19.42
C ARG A 298 15.99 6.04 18.33
N MET A 299 15.37 5.32 17.39
CA MET A 299 14.43 5.92 16.44
C MET A 299 13.03 5.35 16.60
N ASP A 300 12.07 6.26 16.70
CA ASP A 300 10.65 6.10 16.39
C ASP A 300 9.95 4.94 17.09
N ARG A 301 9.70 5.04 18.41
CA ARG A 301 8.77 4.13 19.10
C ARG A 301 7.34 4.64 18.93
N THR A 302 6.46 3.79 18.41
CA THR A 302 5.02 4.10 18.38
C THR A 302 4.49 4.17 19.79
N LEU A 303 3.82 5.27 20.10
CA LEU A 303 3.24 5.55 21.40
C LEU A 303 1.78 5.10 21.46
N ARG A 304 1.02 5.43 20.41
CA ARG A 304 -0.40 5.10 20.27
C ARG A 304 -0.88 5.36 18.85
N LEU A 305 -2.02 4.78 18.51
CA LEU A 305 -2.75 5.09 17.29
C LEU A 305 -4.17 5.51 17.64
N GLU A 306 -4.75 6.36 16.81
CA GLU A 306 -6.13 6.82 16.92
C GLU A 306 -6.78 6.75 15.55
N VAL A 307 -8.08 6.46 15.49
CA VAL A 307 -8.83 6.36 14.24
C VAL A 307 -9.96 7.38 14.26
N PHE A 308 -10.18 8.01 13.10
CA PHE A 308 -11.22 8.99 12.90
C PHE A 308 -11.99 8.65 11.62
N GLU A 309 -13.31 8.63 11.70
CA GLU A 309 -14.22 8.52 10.56
C GLU A 309 -14.50 9.91 9.98
N ALA A 310 -14.45 10.02 8.65
CA ALA A 310 -14.84 11.24 7.95
C ALA A 310 -16.37 11.35 7.91
N ASP A 311 -16.94 12.46 8.38
CA ASP A 311 -18.34 12.80 8.10
C ASP A 311 -18.43 13.44 6.71
N LEU A 312 -18.89 12.64 5.75
CA LEU A 312 -19.05 13.05 4.36
C LEU A 312 -20.47 13.53 4.02
N GLY A 313 -21.42 13.58 4.98
CA GLY A 313 -22.78 14.08 4.77
C GLY A 313 -23.45 13.59 3.48
N ASP A 314 -24.04 14.51 2.70
CA ASP A 314 -24.71 14.25 1.41
C ASP A 314 -23.73 13.98 0.25
N GLY A 315 -22.60 13.33 0.52
CA GLY A 315 -21.49 13.11 -0.43
C GLY A 315 -20.52 14.29 -0.56
N ARG A 316 -20.54 15.21 0.41
CA ARG A 316 -19.69 16.41 0.52
C ARG A 316 -19.08 16.51 1.92
N PRO A 317 -17.75 16.40 2.12
CA PRO A 317 -17.11 16.64 3.42
C PRO A 317 -17.58 17.96 4.04
N ARG A 318 -18.36 17.86 5.12
CA ARG A 318 -18.79 19.03 5.88
C ARG A 318 -17.61 19.50 6.73
N VAL A 319 -17.29 20.79 6.62
CA VAL A 319 -16.21 21.43 7.40
C VAL A 319 -16.36 21.05 8.88
N GLY A 320 -15.35 20.40 9.48
CA GLY A 320 -15.31 20.24 10.94
C GLY A 320 -15.50 18.83 11.54
N ARG A 321 -15.61 17.73 10.79
CA ARG A 321 -16.15 16.48 11.39
C ARG A 321 -15.36 15.20 11.12
N TRP A 322 -14.07 15.19 11.47
CA TRP A 322 -13.44 13.92 11.86
C TRP A 322 -14.06 13.45 13.18
N LYS A 323 -14.77 12.32 13.16
CA LYS A 323 -15.34 11.70 14.36
C LYS A 323 -14.40 10.60 14.82
N LYS A 324 -13.86 10.72 16.04
CA LYS A 324 -13.05 9.65 16.62
C LYS A 324 -13.87 8.36 16.72
N VAL A 325 -13.28 7.24 16.34
CA VAL A 325 -13.88 5.90 16.43
C VAL A 325 -12.93 4.94 17.14
N ASP A 326 -13.54 4.02 17.87
CA ASP A 326 -12.91 3.06 18.77
C ASP A 326 -13.34 1.61 18.45
N ASP A 327 -14.16 1.43 17.42
CA ASP A 327 -14.59 0.15 16.85
C ASP A 327 -14.46 0.20 15.31
N LEU A 328 -14.04 -0.91 14.71
CA LEU A 328 -13.86 -1.07 13.27
C LEU A 328 -14.90 -2.02 12.64
N GLY A 329 -15.96 -2.39 13.38
CA GLY A 329 -17.07 -3.18 12.86
C GLY A 329 -16.66 -4.56 12.37
N GLY A 330 -15.87 -5.31 13.15
CA GLY A 330 -15.42 -6.65 12.75
C GLY A 330 -14.20 -6.66 11.83
N ARG A 331 -13.46 -5.55 11.72
CA ARG A 331 -12.34 -5.40 10.79
C ARG A 331 -11.03 -5.04 11.50
N ALA A 332 -9.94 -5.13 10.74
CA ALA A 332 -8.64 -4.59 11.08
C ALA A 332 -8.20 -3.56 10.03
N ILE A 333 -7.25 -2.71 10.41
CA ILE A 333 -6.58 -1.76 9.52
C ILE A 333 -5.09 -2.08 9.47
N PHE A 334 -4.50 -1.99 8.29
CA PHE A 334 -3.08 -2.17 8.03
C PHE A 334 -2.52 -0.88 7.46
N VAL A 335 -1.47 -0.34 8.08
CA VAL A 335 -0.85 0.92 7.66
C VAL A 335 0.67 0.83 7.58
N CYS A 336 1.22 1.42 6.54
CA CYS A 336 2.63 1.77 6.41
C CYS A 336 2.74 3.02 5.53
N ALA A 337 3.95 3.55 5.35
CA ALA A 337 4.15 4.75 4.51
C ALA A 337 3.58 4.57 3.08
N ARG A 338 3.66 3.35 2.53
CA ARG A 338 3.35 3.04 1.14
C ARG A 338 2.01 2.35 0.91
N CYS A 339 1.31 1.92 1.96
CA CYS A 339 0.07 1.16 1.83
C CYS A 339 -0.82 1.32 3.07
N SER A 340 -2.10 1.54 2.84
CA SER A 340 -3.15 1.54 3.86
C SER A 340 -4.34 0.75 3.34
N LYS A 341 -4.79 -0.26 4.09
CA LYS A 341 -5.94 -1.11 3.68
C LYS A 341 -6.67 -1.66 4.90
N SER A 342 -7.96 -1.97 4.74
CA SER A 342 -8.74 -2.67 5.74
C SER A 342 -9.11 -4.07 5.28
N ALA A 343 -9.06 -5.04 6.19
CA ALA A 343 -9.48 -6.43 5.97
C ALA A 343 -10.45 -6.87 7.08
N PRO A 344 -11.39 -7.80 6.81
CA PRO A 344 -12.21 -8.39 7.85
C PRO A 344 -11.34 -9.15 8.87
N ALA A 345 -11.82 -9.21 10.11
CA ALA A 345 -11.22 -10.07 11.13
C ALA A 345 -11.54 -11.55 10.82
N GLY A 346 -10.63 -12.43 11.21
CA GLY A 346 -10.65 -13.85 10.80
C GLY A 346 -9.27 -14.31 10.34
N ASP A 347 -9.05 -15.63 10.27
CA ASP A 347 -7.82 -16.24 9.75
C ASP A 347 -6.51 -15.67 10.36
N GLY A 348 -6.54 -15.32 11.66
CA GLY A 348 -5.38 -14.75 12.38
C GLY A 348 -5.35 -13.21 12.44
N VAL A 349 -6.23 -12.54 11.70
CA VAL A 349 -6.45 -11.09 11.81
C VAL A 349 -7.39 -10.78 12.97
N ARG A 350 -6.94 -9.95 13.91
CA ARG A 350 -7.70 -9.54 15.09
C ARG A 350 -8.64 -8.39 14.76
N GLN A 351 -9.87 -8.45 15.27
CA GLN A 351 -10.82 -7.34 15.19
C GLN A 351 -10.32 -6.11 15.97
N ASP A 352 -10.73 -4.91 15.54
CA ASP A 352 -10.46 -3.62 16.19
C ASP A 352 -8.96 -3.42 16.46
N SER A 353 -8.14 -3.91 15.53
CA SER A 353 -6.70 -3.90 15.62
C SER A 353 -6.10 -3.15 14.44
N ILE A 354 -5.00 -2.43 14.70
CA ILE A 354 -4.24 -1.71 13.69
C ILE A 354 -2.85 -2.32 13.59
N TYR A 355 -2.56 -2.94 12.46
CA TYR A 355 -1.27 -3.51 12.12
C TYR A 355 -0.44 -2.43 11.44
N PHE A 356 0.74 -2.13 11.97
CA PHE A 356 1.59 -1.08 11.43
C PHE A 356 3.01 -1.58 11.16
N LEU A 357 3.58 -1.13 10.03
CA LEU A 357 5.00 -1.33 9.74
C LEU A 357 5.79 -0.05 10.06
N ARG A 358 7.05 -0.20 10.44
CA ARG A 358 7.97 0.91 10.71
C ARG A 358 7.97 1.91 9.54
N HIS A 359 8.02 3.18 9.88
CA HIS A 359 8.13 4.25 8.90
C HIS A 359 9.57 4.34 8.36
N HIS A 360 9.70 4.64 7.07
CA HIS A 360 10.97 4.61 6.35
C HIS A 360 11.99 5.58 6.96
N LEU A 361 13.00 5.01 7.62
CA LEU A 361 14.30 5.63 7.78
C LEU A 361 15.19 4.93 6.75
N ALA A 362 15.89 5.74 5.97
CA ALA A 362 16.81 5.44 4.87
C ALA A 362 17.57 4.09 4.83
N ARG A 363 17.68 3.34 5.93
CA ARG A 363 18.42 2.07 6.00
C ARG A 363 17.71 1.02 6.86
N LYS A 364 17.79 -0.22 6.37
CA LYS A 364 17.41 -1.47 7.08
C LYS A 364 18.05 -1.52 8.48
N PRO A 365 17.34 -1.96 9.52
CA PRO A 365 17.94 -2.28 10.81
C PRO A 365 19.11 -3.26 10.67
N ALA A 366 20.23 -2.99 11.33
CA ALA A 366 21.40 -3.88 11.29
C ALA A 366 21.09 -5.28 11.87
N ASP A 367 20.07 -5.40 12.72
CA ASP A 367 19.61 -6.64 13.32
C ASP A 367 18.64 -7.45 12.43
N GLY A 368 18.30 -6.95 11.24
CA GLY A 368 17.36 -7.61 10.34
C GLY A 368 15.90 -7.60 10.81
N SER A 369 15.58 -6.88 11.89
CA SER A 369 14.21 -6.77 12.42
C SER A 369 13.31 -5.90 11.54
N LEU A 370 11.99 -5.99 11.76
CA LEU A 370 11.01 -5.05 11.21
C LEU A 370 10.99 -3.70 11.98
N GLY A 371 11.88 -3.50 12.96
CA GLY A 371 11.94 -2.32 13.83
C GLY A 371 10.62 -2.02 14.55
N ASP A 372 10.21 -0.74 14.61
CA ASP A 372 8.94 -0.31 15.22
C ASP A 372 7.72 -0.68 14.35
N SER A 373 7.46 -1.98 14.28
CA SER A 373 6.31 -2.61 13.64
C SER A 373 5.54 -3.42 14.69
N GLY A 374 4.22 -3.39 14.63
CA GLY A 374 3.41 -4.01 15.68
C GLY A 374 1.92 -4.07 15.37
N VAL A 375 1.18 -4.57 16.34
CA VAL A 375 -0.29 -4.61 16.35
C VAL A 375 -0.77 -3.75 17.51
N TYR A 376 -1.57 -2.74 17.21
CA TYR A 376 -2.25 -1.91 18.20
C TYR A 376 -3.66 -2.41 18.42
N ASP A 377 -3.97 -2.81 19.65
CA ASP A 377 -5.33 -3.14 20.08
C ASP A 377 -6.06 -1.84 20.42
N MET A 378 -7.12 -1.51 19.69
CA MET A 378 -7.87 -0.26 19.91
C MET A 378 -8.67 -0.28 21.22
N ARG A 379 -9.11 -1.46 21.68
CA ARG A 379 -9.91 -1.62 22.89
C ARG A 379 -9.06 -1.45 24.14
N HIS A 380 -7.92 -2.14 24.20
CA HIS A 380 -7.01 -2.13 25.34
C HIS A 380 -5.93 -1.05 25.24
N LYS A 381 -5.79 -0.41 24.08
CA LYS A 381 -4.80 0.64 23.79
C LYS A 381 -3.35 0.16 23.98
N THR A 382 -3.11 -1.12 23.73
CA THR A 382 -1.80 -1.77 23.88
C THR A 382 -1.16 -2.05 22.54
N ILE A 383 0.18 -2.06 22.50
CA ILE A 383 0.96 -2.45 21.32
C ILE A 383 1.64 -3.78 21.59
N THR A 384 1.44 -4.77 20.72
CA THR A 384 2.17 -6.04 20.72
C THR A 384 3.10 -6.13 19.50
N SER A 385 4.09 -7.02 19.57
CA SER A 385 4.94 -7.34 18.42
C SER A 385 4.10 -7.83 17.23
N LEU A 386 4.55 -7.54 16.01
CA LEU A 386 3.91 -7.98 14.78
C LEU A 386 4.10 -9.48 14.52
N LEU A 387 5.29 -10.00 14.86
CA LEU A 387 5.63 -11.41 14.74
C LEU A 387 5.80 -11.99 16.16
N PRO A 388 5.31 -13.21 16.44
CA PRO A 388 5.59 -13.87 17.72
C PRO A 388 7.09 -14.16 17.86
N GLU A 389 7.66 -13.99 19.06
CA GLU A 389 9.11 -14.13 19.33
C GLU A 389 9.68 -15.50 18.91
N ALA A 390 8.86 -16.56 18.93
CA ALA A 390 9.24 -17.91 18.55
C ALA A 390 9.29 -18.17 17.02
N SER A 391 8.95 -17.18 16.20
CA SER A 391 8.62 -17.37 14.77
C SER A 391 9.62 -16.74 13.82
N LEU A 392 10.62 -16.00 14.31
CA LEU A 392 11.64 -15.45 13.43
C LEU A 392 12.39 -16.61 12.76
N PRO A 393 12.27 -16.82 11.44
CA PRO A 393 13.29 -17.57 10.72
C PRO A 393 14.61 -16.81 10.95
N ALA A 394 15.75 -17.50 10.75
CA ALA A 394 17.07 -16.86 10.62
C ALA A 394 16.95 -15.48 9.96
N PRO A 395 17.71 -14.45 10.42
CA PRO A 395 17.47 -13.03 10.14
C PRO A 395 16.98 -12.86 8.71
N LEU A 396 15.78 -12.26 8.55
CA LEU A 396 15.16 -12.01 7.24
C LEU A 396 16.25 -11.44 6.32
N ALA A 397 16.81 -12.27 5.46
CA ALA A 397 17.98 -11.97 4.66
C ALA A 397 17.53 -11.27 3.37
N TRP A 398 16.79 -10.18 3.52
CA TRP A 398 16.53 -9.24 2.43
C TRP A 398 17.73 -8.30 2.27
N ASP A 399 18.40 -8.38 1.13
CA ASP A 399 19.53 -7.50 0.77
C ASP A 399 19.06 -6.20 0.12
N SER A 400 17.76 -5.96 0.07
CA SER A 400 17.20 -4.74 -0.51
C SER A 400 17.28 -3.56 0.48
N PRO A 401 17.72 -2.36 0.03
CA PRO A 401 17.62 -1.14 0.82
C PRO A 401 16.15 -0.70 1.02
N ARG A 402 15.20 -1.33 0.32
CA ARG A 402 13.78 -0.95 0.30
C ARG A 402 13.00 -1.60 1.45
N PHE A 403 12.42 -0.77 2.31
CA PHE A 403 11.56 -1.19 3.43
C PHE A 403 10.26 -1.83 2.92
N PRO A 404 9.66 -2.81 3.62
CA PRO A 404 8.58 -3.60 3.10
C PRO A 404 7.27 -2.82 3.12
N THR A 405 6.30 -3.35 2.39
CA THR A 405 4.95 -2.80 2.34
C THR A 405 3.91 -3.89 2.51
N TRP A 406 2.74 -3.51 2.99
CA TRP A 406 1.58 -4.40 2.99
C TRP A 406 1.12 -4.70 1.56
N PHE A 407 0.65 -5.91 1.35
CA PHE A 407 0.12 -6.44 0.10
C PHE A 407 -1.08 -7.33 0.40
N PHE A 408 -2.15 -7.17 -0.38
CA PHE A 408 -3.45 -7.77 -0.10
C PHE A 408 -3.86 -8.61 -1.29
N PRO A 409 -3.31 -9.81 -1.44
CA PRO A 409 -3.67 -10.63 -2.56
C PRO A 409 -5.17 -10.98 -2.50
N VAL A 410 -5.82 -10.94 -3.65
CA VAL A 410 -7.20 -11.34 -3.86
C VAL A 410 -7.20 -12.53 -4.83
N GLU A 411 -7.88 -13.59 -4.44
CA GLU A 411 -8.05 -14.76 -5.32
C GLU A 411 -9.08 -14.40 -6.41
N ASN A 412 -8.62 -14.33 -7.66
CA ASN A 412 -9.48 -14.15 -8.84
C ASN A 412 -10.05 -15.49 -9.34
#